data_AF-A0A2U8VQ85-F1
#
_entry.id   AF-A0A2U8VQ85-F1
#
_cell.length_a   1.000
_cell.length_b   1.000
_cell.length_c   1.000
_cell.angle_alpha   90.00
_cell.angle_beta   90.00
_cell.angle_gamma   90.00
#
_symmetry.space_group_name_H-M   'P 1'
#
loop_
_entity.id
_entity.type
_entity.pdbx_description
1 polymer ?
#
loop_
_entity_poly.entity_id
_entity_poly.type
_entity_poly.pdbx_seq_one_letter_code
_entity_poly.pdbx_strand_id
1 'polypeptide(L)'
;MYTNTQKRSSPQTQALRKQAGQLLKNMREEAGHSQRSFAAAIGAPIHTFVSQIERGLARIPPDQFRIWARACGLDARPFLVAILPFYEPDTAALLFGDAPPVEGRAALPDLDRALAEANAIVASFACRPNERSQDTGLATKPGETPQAADTRCRREDLGRILKHLRERAGHPQRAFASLVGASSYTFVSLVETGRNRLPPEQTCTWAAAYGMDARTFLLVILRFYDPETFAILFGNTLDIDR
;
A
#
# COMPACT_ATOMS: atom_id res chain seq x y z
N MET A 1 17.70 2.98 -19.67
CA MET A 1 17.56 3.45 -18.28
C MET A 1 16.08 3.67 -17.99
N TYR A 2 15.46 2.83 -17.17
CA TYR A 2 14.19 3.21 -16.57
C TYR A 2 14.49 4.12 -15.38
N THR A 3 14.66 5.40 -15.68
CA THR A 3 14.36 6.44 -14.70
C THR A 3 12.86 6.39 -14.51
N ASN A 4 12.38 5.54 -13.59
CA ASN A 4 11.08 5.75 -12.95
C ASN A 4 11.24 6.96 -12.03
N THR A 5 11.61 8.10 -12.62
CA THR A 5 11.38 9.41 -12.08
C THR A 5 9.89 9.40 -11.84
N GLN A 6 9.53 9.22 -10.57
CA GLN A 6 8.27 9.64 -9.99
C GLN A 6 7.60 10.59 -10.99
N LYS A 7 6.51 10.16 -11.64
CA LYS A 7 5.60 11.12 -12.26
C LYS A 7 5.34 12.13 -11.15
N ARG A 8 6.04 13.26 -11.20
CA ARG A 8 5.75 14.44 -10.42
C ARG A 8 4.30 14.71 -10.78
N SER A 9 3.43 14.39 -9.82
CA SER A 9 1.98 14.56 -9.83
C SER A 9 1.43 15.02 -11.17
N SER A 10 0.79 14.12 -11.92
CA SER A 10 -0.05 14.59 -13.03
C SER A 10 -0.99 15.67 -12.49
N PRO A 11 -1.40 16.67 -13.30
CA PRO A 11 -2.35 17.69 -12.86
C PRO A 11 -3.59 17.07 -12.17
N GLN A 12 -4.01 15.89 -12.64
CA GLN A 12 -5.04 15.07 -12.03
C GLN A 12 -4.67 14.57 -10.62
N THR A 13 -3.50 13.97 -10.41
CA THR A 13 -3.02 13.57 -9.08
C THR A 13 -2.95 14.75 -8.11
N GLN A 14 -2.54 15.93 -8.60
CA GLN A 14 -2.50 17.14 -7.77
C GLN A 14 -3.90 17.65 -7.43
N ALA A 15 -4.84 17.60 -8.38
CA ALA A 15 -6.24 17.97 -8.17
C ALA A 15 -6.91 17.04 -7.14
N LEU A 16 -6.75 15.72 -7.27
CA LEU A 16 -7.24 14.74 -6.30
C LEU A 16 -6.66 14.99 -4.90
N ARG A 17 -5.37 15.31 -4.81
CA ARG A 17 -4.74 15.62 -3.52
C ARG A 17 -5.30 16.89 -2.87
N LYS A 18 -5.66 17.92 -3.66
CA LYS A 18 -6.35 19.10 -3.15
C LYS A 18 -7.76 18.76 -2.66
N GLN A 19 -8.49 17.92 -3.39
CA GLN A 19 -9.81 17.44 -2.95
C GLN A 19 -9.73 16.67 -1.64
N ALA A 20 -8.73 15.78 -1.48
CA ALA A 20 -8.46 15.12 -0.21
C ALA A 20 -8.17 16.12 0.91
N GLY A 21 -7.35 17.13 0.63
CA GLY A 21 -7.03 18.19 1.59
C GLY A 21 -8.26 18.98 2.03
N GLN A 22 -9.18 19.26 1.11
CA GLN A 22 -10.46 19.90 1.42
C GLN A 22 -11.37 19.00 2.27
N LEU A 23 -11.45 17.70 1.95
CA LEU A 23 -12.21 16.74 2.75
C LEU A 23 -11.67 16.66 4.19
N LEU A 24 -10.35 16.56 4.34
CA LEU A 24 -9.67 16.53 5.65
C LEU A 24 -9.89 17.81 6.45
N LYS A 25 -9.88 18.97 5.77
CA LYS A 25 -10.22 20.25 6.37
C LYS A 25 -11.65 20.23 6.92
N ASN A 26 -12.62 19.75 6.14
CA ASN A 26 -14.01 19.67 6.58
C ASN A 26 -14.16 18.74 7.80
N MET A 27 -13.58 17.54 7.75
CA MET A 27 -13.58 16.60 8.89
C MET A 27 -12.97 17.22 10.16
N ARG A 28 -11.87 17.98 10.03
CA ARG A 28 -11.26 18.70 11.16
C ARG A 28 -12.18 19.78 11.73
N GLU A 29 -12.82 20.56 10.86
CA GLU A 29 -13.71 21.67 11.26
C GLU A 29 -15.01 21.16 11.90
N GLU A 30 -15.56 20.06 11.40
CA GLU A 30 -16.69 19.34 11.99
C GLU A 30 -16.34 18.78 13.38
N ALA A 31 -15.10 18.33 13.57
CA ALA A 31 -14.58 17.93 14.88
C ALA A 31 -14.25 19.14 15.81
N GLY A 32 -14.52 20.37 15.40
CA GLY A 32 -14.34 21.58 16.20
C GLY A 32 -12.89 22.05 16.34
N HIS A 33 -11.97 21.53 15.53
CA HIS A 33 -10.55 21.84 15.64
C HIS A 33 -10.12 22.97 14.70
N SER A 34 -9.34 23.93 15.23
CA SER A 34 -8.44 24.75 14.41
C SER A 34 -7.22 23.95 13.96
N GLN A 35 -6.53 24.36 12.88
CA GLN A 35 -5.27 23.73 12.45
C GLN A 35 -4.24 23.61 13.59
N ARG A 36 -4.13 24.65 14.44
CA ARG A 36 -3.21 24.65 15.59
C ARG A 36 -3.61 23.62 16.65
N SER A 37 -4.90 23.59 17.01
CA SER A 37 -5.40 22.62 17.99
C SER A 37 -5.32 21.18 17.47
N PHE A 38 -5.55 20.98 16.16
CA PHE A 38 -5.44 19.68 15.53
C PHE A 38 -3.99 19.20 15.47
N ALA A 39 -3.05 20.09 15.12
CA ALA A 39 -1.63 19.78 15.15
C ALA A 39 -1.17 19.33 16.54
N ALA A 40 -1.68 19.96 17.61
CA ALA A 40 -1.43 19.52 18.99
C ALA A 40 -2.06 18.15 19.27
N ALA A 41 -3.31 17.93 18.85
CA ALA A 41 -4.03 16.65 19.05
C ALA A 41 -3.33 15.46 18.37
N ILE A 42 -2.72 15.66 17.19
CA ILE A 42 -2.00 14.61 16.46
C ILE A 42 -0.50 14.54 16.80
N GLY A 43 -0.02 15.35 17.75
CA GLY A 43 1.39 15.40 18.13
C GLY A 43 2.32 15.84 16.98
N ALA A 44 1.84 16.67 16.05
CA ALA A 44 2.65 17.12 14.92
C ALA A 44 3.76 18.07 15.42
N PRO A 45 5.03 17.83 15.04
CA PRO A 45 6.16 18.63 15.51
C PRO A 45 6.12 20.07 14.97
N ILE A 46 5.42 20.30 13.86
CA ILE A 46 5.31 21.61 13.21
C ILE A 46 3.84 21.89 12.88
N HIS A 47 3.35 23.05 13.31
CA HIS A 47 1.95 23.46 13.08
C HIS A 47 1.56 23.59 11.60
N THR A 48 2.54 23.79 10.69
CA THR A 48 2.30 23.88 9.25
C THR A 48 1.99 22.54 8.59
N PHE A 49 2.24 21.42 9.28
CA PHE A 49 2.01 20.08 8.78
C PHE A 49 0.57 19.90 8.31
N VAL A 50 -0.41 20.27 9.15
CA VAL A 50 -1.84 20.19 8.82
C VAL A 50 -2.18 21.02 7.58
N SER A 51 -1.67 22.26 7.51
CA SER A 51 -1.88 23.17 6.36
C SER A 51 -1.25 22.64 5.06
N GLN A 52 -0.13 21.91 5.12
CA GLN A 52 0.46 21.29 3.94
C GLN A 52 -0.41 20.14 3.40
N ILE A 53 -0.99 19.34 4.29
CA ILE A 53 -1.93 18.28 3.92
C ILE A 53 -3.20 18.88 3.30
N GLU A 54 -3.81 19.87 3.97
CA GLU A 54 -5.07 20.48 3.53
C GLU A 54 -4.98 21.21 2.19
N ARG A 55 -3.80 21.75 1.86
CA ARG A 55 -3.54 22.39 0.55
C ARG A 55 -3.15 21.39 -0.53
N GLY A 56 -3.07 20.11 -0.20
CA GLY A 56 -2.63 19.05 -1.10
C GLY A 56 -1.15 19.15 -1.48
N LEU A 57 -0.30 19.72 -0.61
CA LEU A 57 1.15 19.76 -0.79
C LEU A 57 1.83 18.48 -0.30
N ALA A 58 1.25 17.83 0.71
CA ALA A 58 1.71 16.56 1.25
C ALA A 58 0.54 15.57 1.42
N ARG A 59 0.86 14.30 1.67
CA ARG A 59 -0.09 13.25 2.06
C ARG A 59 0.08 12.90 3.54
N ILE A 60 -0.97 12.43 4.18
CA ILE A 60 -0.87 11.92 5.55
C ILE A 60 0.06 10.69 5.52
N PRO A 61 1.11 10.65 6.37
CA PRO A 61 1.95 9.47 6.55
C PRO A 61 1.12 8.26 7.01
N PRO A 62 1.42 7.02 6.58
CA PRO A 62 0.61 5.86 6.95
C PRO A 62 0.43 5.66 8.46
N ASP A 63 1.51 5.87 9.23
CA ASP A 63 1.54 5.79 10.70
C ASP A 63 0.66 6.86 11.39
N GLN A 64 0.26 7.90 10.67
CA GLN A 64 -0.57 8.98 11.18
C GLN A 64 -2.08 8.76 10.93
N PHE A 65 -2.50 7.80 10.11
CA PHE A 65 -3.92 7.62 9.77
C PHE A 65 -4.81 7.39 10.99
N ARG A 66 -4.38 6.53 11.94
CA ARG A 66 -5.15 6.25 13.15
C ARG A 66 -5.27 7.48 14.07
N ILE A 67 -4.20 8.26 14.15
CA ILE A 67 -4.12 9.45 14.99
C ILE A 67 -5.02 10.55 14.41
N TRP A 68 -4.98 10.74 13.08
CA TRP A 68 -5.86 11.67 12.37
C TRP A 68 -7.33 11.28 12.50
N ALA A 69 -7.67 10.02 12.26
CA ALA A 69 -9.05 9.54 12.39
C ALA A 69 -9.59 9.81 13.81
N ARG A 70 -8.81 9.44 14.84
CA ARG A 70 -9.17 9.69 16.24
C ARG A 70 -9.36 11.17 16.54
N ALA A 71 -8.48 12.05 16.05
CA ALA A 71 -8.58 13.49 16.24
C ALA A 71 -9.80 14.09 15.52
N CYS A 72 -10.27 13.47 14.44
CA CYS A 72 -11.53 13.81 13.79
C CYS A 72 -12.77 13.15 14.44
N GLY A 73 -12.61 12.36 15.51
CA GLY A 73 -13.72 11.62 16.13
C GLY A 73 -14.24 10.44 15.30
N LEU A 74 -13.41 9.90 14.38
CA LEU A 74 -13.76 8.81 13.47
C LEU A 74 -12.94 7.55 13.76
N ASP A 75 -13.50 6.40 13.42
CA ASP A 75 -12.73 5.16 13.33
C ASP A 75 -11.74 5.21 12.15
N ALA A 76 -10.58 4.56 12.31
CA ALA A 76 -9.52 4.59 11.30
C ALA A 76 -9.96 4.02 9.95
N ARG A 77 -10.79 2.98 9.94
CA ARG A 77 -11.26 2.34 8.71
C ARG A 77 -12.16 3.24 7.87
N PRO A 78 -13.30 3.77 8.37
CA PRO A 78 -14.14 4.68 7.58
C PRO A 78 -13.38 5.95 7.16
N PHE A 79 -12.49 6.47 8.01
CA PHE A 79 -11.61 7.58 7.66
C PHE A 79 -10.73 7.26 6.44
N LEU A 80 -10.02 6.12 6.47
CA LEU A 80 -9.14 5.72 5.37
C LEU A 80 -9.90 5.42 4.08
N VAL A 81 -11.06 4.75 4.19
CA VAL A 81 -11.94 4.48 3.04
C VAL A 81 -12.40 5.76 2.37
N ALA A 82 -12.70 6.82 3.13
CA ALA A 82 -13.12 8.11 2.57
C ALA A 82 -11.99 8.83 1.81
N ILE A 83 -10.73 8.71 2.25
CA ILE A 83 -9.59 9.42 1.63
C ILE A 83 -8.89 8.64 0.51
N LEU A 84 -8.95 7.30 0.54
CA LEU A 84 -8.18 6.44 -0.37
C LEU A 84 -8.45 6.72 -1.86
N PRO A 85 -9.71 6.97 -2.31
CA PRO A 85 -10.00 7.31 -3.70
C PRO A 85 -9.25 8.55 -4.22
N PHE A 86 -8.91 9.47 -3.33
CA PHE A 86 -8.16 10.68 -3.69
C PHE A 86 -6.65 10.48 -3.64
N TYR A 87 -6.18 9.58 -2.77
CA TYR A 87 -4.75 9.31 -2.62
C TYR A 87 -4.26 8.34 -3.69
N GLU A 88 -4.96 7.23 -3.87
CA GLU A 88 -4.58 6.12 -4.73
C GLU A 88 -5.84 5.63 -5.49
N PRO A 89 -6.30 6.37 -6.52
CA PRO A 89 -7.55 6.07 -7.22
C PRO A 89 -7.56 4.68 -7.84
N ASP A 90 -6.45 4.21 -8.40
CA ASP A 90 -6.35 2.88 -9.01
C ASP A 90 -6.49 1.77 -7.95
N THR A 91 -5.87 1.97 -6.78
CA THR A 91 -6.02 1.07 -5.62
C THR A 91 -7.46 1.06 -5.12
N ALA A 92 -8.08 2.25 -4.99
CA ALA A 92 -9.46 2.37 -4.55
C ALA A 92 -10.44 1.71 -5.52
N ALA A 93 -10.26 1.88 -6.83
CA ALA A 93 -11.08 1.26 -7.86
C ALA A 93 -11.01 -0.27 -7.80
N LEU A 94 -9.80 -0.83 -7.60
CA LEU A 94 -9.64 -2.28 -7.44
C LEU A 94 -10.27 -2.80 -6.15
N LEU A 95 -10.14 -2.07 -5.03
CA LEU A 95 -10.67 -2.50 -3.73
C LEU A 95 -12.19 -2.35 -3.62
N PHE A 96 -12.75 -1.25 -4.13
CA PHE A 96 -14.13 -0.83 -3.87
C PHE A 96 -15.02 -0.77 -5.13
N GLY A 97 -14.43 -0.83 -6.33
CA GLY A 97 -15.16 -0.59 -7.58
C GLY A 97 -15.53 0.90 -7.75
N ASP A 98 -16.57 1.16 -8.54
CA ASP A 98 -17.04 2.53 -8.84
C ASP A 98 -17.82 3.19 -7.69
N ALA A 99 -18.11 2.46 -6.60
CA ALA A 99 -18.82 2.97 -5.44
C ALA A 99 -17.84 3.13 -4.25
N PRO A 100 -17.64 4.33 -3.70
CA PRO A 100 -17.01 4.45 -2.40
C PRO A 100 -17.88 3.69 -1.38
N PRO A 101 -17.31 2.87 -0.48
CA PRO A 101 -18.09 2.16 0.52
C PRO A 101 -18.74 3.17 1.46
N VAL A 102 -20.00 3.50 1.19
CA VAL A 102 -20.87 4.19 2.14
C VAL A 102 -21.38 3.07 3.04
N GLU A 103 -20.91 3.08 4.29
CA GLU A 103 -21.24 2.15 5.38
C GLU A 103 -20.41 0.85 5.43
N GLY A 104 -19.92 0.59 6.65
CA GLY A 104 -18.94 -0.45 6.97
C GLY A 104 -19.28 -1.80 6.36
N ARG A 105 -18.41 -2.27 5.47
CA ARG A 105 -18.52 -3.56 4.78
C ARG A 105 -19.91 -3.75 4.15
N ALA A 106 -20.37 -2.81 3.34
CA ALA A 106 -21.29 -3.18 2.27
C ALA A 106 -20.67 -4.39 1.54
N ALA A 107 -21.34 -5.53 1.60
CA ALA A 107 -20.79 -6.81 1.21
C ALA A 107 -20.33 -6.73 -0.26
N LEU A 108 -19.02 -6.66 -0.45
CA LEU A 108 -18.36 -7.02 -1.70
C LEU A 108 -18.00 -8.50 -1.54
N PRO A 109 -18.89 -9.45 -1.87
CA PRO A 109 -18.61 -10.88 -1.68
C PRO A 109 -17.31 -11.32 -2.38
N ASP A 110 -16.92 -10.61 -3.44
CA ASP A 110 -15.63 -10.80 -4.11
C ASP A 110 -14.42 -10.35 -3.29
N LEU A 111 -14.55 -9.38 -2.38
CA LEU A 111 -13.42 -8.88 -1.57
C LEU A 111 -13.04 -9.87 -0.47
N ASP A 112 -14.03 -10.51 0.17
CA ASP A 112 -13.76 -11.54 1.20
C ASP A 112 -13.11 -12.79 0.58
N ARG A 113 -13.58 -13.20 -0.60
CA ARG A 113 -12.96 -14.27 -1.39
C ARG A 113 -11.54 -13.91 -1.81
N ALA A 114 -11.33 -12.73 -2.38
CA ALA A 114 -10.01 -12.26 -2.78
C ALA A 114 -9.04 -12.16 -1.59
N LEU A 115 -9.52 -11.73 -0.42
CA LEU A 115 -8.72 -11.67 0.80
C LEU A 115 -8.35 -13.08 1.31
N ALA A 116 -9.27 -14.03 1.27
CA ALA A 116 -8.98 -15.42 1.62
C ALA A 116 -7.94 -16.04 0.68
N GLU A 117 -8.07 -15.83 -0.63
CA GLU A 117 -7.09 -16.27 -1.62
C GLU A 117 -5.72 -15.61 -1.41
N ALA A 118 -5.68 -14.30 -1.17
CA ALA A 118 -4.44 -13.58 -0.88
C ALA A 118 -3.75 -14.11 0.38
N ASN A 119 -4.51 -14.40 1.44
CA ASN A 119 -3.97 -15.00 2.66
C ASN A 119 -3.42 -16.41 2.39
N ALA A 120 -4.11 -17.24 1.61
CA ALA A 120 -3.64 -18.58 1.25
C ALA A 120 -2.33 -18.53 0.43
N ILE A 121 -2.24 -17.59 -0.53
CA ILE A 121 -1.01 -17.34 -1.30
C ILE A 121 0.13 -16.98 -0.36
N VAL A 122 -0.05 -15.95 0.49
CA VAL A 122 0.98 -15.51 1.42
C VAL A 122 1.39 -16.64 2.38
N ALA A 123 0.43 -17.41 2.90
CA ALA A 123 0.71 -18.55 3.78
C ALA A 123 1.50 -19.66 3.07
N SER A 124 1.23 -19.92 1.79
CA SER A 124 1.98 -20.92 1.01
C SER A 124 3.46 -20.53 0.78
N PHE A 125 3.78 -19.25 0.98
CA PHE A 125 5.14 -18.69 0.84
C PHE A 125 5.73 -18.18 2.15
N ALA A 126 4.96 -18.18 3.23
CA ALA A 126 5.45 -17.83 4.55
C ALA A 126 6.57 -18.82 4.88
N CYS A 127 7.80 -18.29 4.97
CA CYS A 127 9.01 -19.03 5.29
C CYS A 127 8.72 -20.09 6.36
N ARG A 128 9.05 -21.36 6.08
CA ARG A 128 9.21 -22.32 7.16
C ARG A 128 10.19 -21.70 8.16
N PRO A 129 9.88 -21.67 9.47
CA PRO A 129 10.72 -21.00 10.47
C PRO A 129 12.19 -21.46 10.46
N ASN A 130 12.47 -22.68 9.95
CA ASN A 130 13.82 -23.23 9.83
C ASN A 130 14.67 -22.72 8.64
N GLU A 131 14.13 -21.89 7.75
CA GLU A 131 14.91 -21.23 6.68
C GLU A 131 15.08 -19.72 6.91
N ARG A 132 14.66 -19.23 8.09
CA ARG A 132 15.25 -18.02 8.63
C ARG A 132 16.68 -18.42 8.98
N SER A 133 17.60 -18.22 8.03
CA SER A 133 19.03 -18.30 8.29
C SER A 133 19.26 -17.67 9.66
N GLN A 134 19.74 -18.45 10.62
CA GLN A 134 20.25 -17.95 11.90
C GLN A 134 21.51 -17.07 11.70
N ASP A 135 21.73 -16.59 10.47
CA ASP A 135 22.87 -15.86 9.93
C ASP A 135 22.47 -14.56 9.21
N THR A 136 21.18 -14.23 9.07
CA THR A 136 20.75 -12.86 8.77
C THR A 136 20.29 -12.20 10.06
N GLY A 137 21.26 -11.89 10.93
CA GLY A 137 21.09 -10.70 11.76
C GLY A 137 20.57 -9.58 10.86
N LEU A 138 19.62 -8.76 11.34
CA LEU A 138 19.28 -7.51 10.66
C LEU A 138 20.54 -6.65 10.65
N ALA A 139 21.47 -6.92 9.72
CA ALA A 139 22.57 -6.06 9.41
C ALA A 139 21.93 -4.88 8.69
N THR A 140 21.51 -3.90 9.50
CA THR A 140 21.20 -2.57 9.02
C THR A 140 22.37 -2.13 8.18
N LYS A 141 22.12 -1.70 6.94
CA LYS A 141 23.17 -1.05 6.16
C LYS A 141 23.68 0.15 6.95
N PRO A 142 24.95 0.56 6.77
CA PRO A 142 25.49 1.74 7.45
C PRO A 142 24.55 2.95 7.26
N GLY A 143 24.03 3.49 8.37
CA GLY A 143 23.09 4.63 8.38
C GLY A 143 21.60 4.31 8.14
N GLU A 144 21.20 3.04 8.08
CA GLU A 144 19.80 2.64 7.87
C GLU A 144 19.02 2.57 9.19
N THR A 145 17.82 3.16 9.23
CA THR A 145 16.93 3.06 10.40
C THR A 145 16.28 1.67 10.48
N PRO A 146 15.86 1.21 11.67
CA PRO A 146 15.14 -0.07 11.81
C PRO A 146 13.89 -0.15 10.92
N GLN A 147 13.14 0.94 10.80
CA GLN A 147 11.94 1.01 9.94
C GLN A 147 12.28 0.88 8.45
N ALA A 148 13.39 1.47 8.01
CA ALA A 148 13.86 1.33 6.63
C ALA A 148 14.32 -0.11 6.34
N ALA A 149 14.99 -0.75 7.30
CA ALA A 149 15.40 -2.15 7.21
C ALA A 149 14.18 -3.10 7.14
N ASP A 150 13.16 -2.89 7.97
CA ASP A 150 11.89 -3.64 7.93
C ASP A 150 11.15 -3.44 6.58
N THR A 151 11.07 -2.20 6.10
CA THR A 151 10.48 -1.86 4.79
C THR A 151 11.24 -2.51 3.63
N ARG A 152 12.57 -2.65 3.73
CA ARG A 152 13.37 -3.38 2.75
C ARG A 152 13.08 -4.88 2.82
N CYS A 153 13.10 -5.46 4.03
CA CYS A 153 12.83 -6.88 4.26
C CYS A 153 11.47 -7.30 3.67
N ARG A 154 10.38 -6.58 3.98
CA ARG A 154 9.05 -6.84 3.42
C ARG A 154 9.02 -6.80 1.89
N ARG A 155 9.79 -5.92 1.25
CA ARG A 155 9.87 -5.86 -0.21
C ARG A 155 10.65 -7.03 -0.80
N GLU A 156 11.70 -7.48 -0.13
CA GLU A 156 12.45 -8.67 -0.54
C GLU A 156 11.60 -9.94 -0.37
N ASP A 157 10.82 -10.04 0.70
CA ASP A 157 9.84 -11.11 0.93
C ASP A 157 8.78 -11.15 -0.17
N LEU A 158 8.16 -10.00 -0.47
CA LEU A 158 7.23 -9.90 -1.60
C LEU A 158 7.93 -10.28 -2.91
N GLY A 159 9.15 -9.81 -3.14
CA GLY A 159 9.92 -10.13 -4.34
C GLY A 159 10.10 -11.64 -4.56
N ARG A 160 10.34 -12.39 -3.46
CA ARG A 160 10.40 -13.86 -3.49
C ARG A 160 9.05 -14.48 -3.85
N ILE A 161 7.94 -13.97 -3.30
CA ILE A 161 6.58 -14.41 -3.66
C ILE A 161 6.32 -14.18 -5.15
N LEU A 162 6.59 -12.97 -5.65
CA LEU A 162 6.37 -12.60 -7.06
C LEU A 162 7.20 -13.45 -8.02
N LYS A 163 8.45 -13.74 -7.66
CA LYS A 163 9.31 -14.66 -8.40
C LYS A 163 8.70 -16.06 -8.48
N HIS A 164 8.22 -16.58 -7.35
CA HIS A 164 7.63 -17.91 -7.30
C HIS A 164 6.32 -17.98 -8.10
N LEU A 165 5.46 -16.97 -8.01
CA LEU A 165 4.24 -16.86 -8.82
C LEU A 165 4.58 -16.87 -10.33
N ARG A 166 5.62 -16.12 -10.73
CA ARG A 166 6.09 -16.11 -12.11
C ARG A 166 6.56 -17.49 -12.58
N GLU A 167 7.35 -18.18 -11.76
CA GLU A 167 7.89 -19.50 -12.10
C GLU A 167 6.80 -20.57 -12.18
N ARG A 168 5.80 -20.51 -11.29
CA ARG A 168 4.60 -21.35 -11.37
C ARG A 168 3.76 -21.10 -12.62
N ALA A 169 3.69 -19.86 -13.08
CA ALA A 169 3.07 -19.51 -14.36
C ALA A 169 3.92 -19.95 -15.59
N GLY A 170 5.11 -20.53 -15.37
CA GLY A 170 5.96 -21.05 -16.44
C GLY A 170 6.71 -19.97 -17.23
N HIS A 171 6.80 -18.74 -16.70
CA HIS A 171 7.40 -17.64 -17.42
C HIS A 171 8.85 -17.35 -16.96
N PRO A 172 9.87 -17.45 -17.83
CA PRO A 172 11.17 -16.85 -17.52
C PRO A 172 11.04 -15.31 -17.47
N GLN A 173 11.91 -14.64 -16.70
CA GLN A 173 11.84 -13.17 -16.51
C GLN A 173 11.75 -12.38 -17.82
N ARG A 174 12.46 -12.81 -18.87
CA ARG A 174 12.41 -12.16 -20.19
C ARG A 174 11.05 -12.30 -20.87
N ALA A 175 10.47 -13.51 -20.86
CA ALA A 175 9.14 -13.73 -21.44
C ALA A 175 8.07 -12.98 -20.63
N PHE A 176 8.19 -13.01 -19.29
CA PHE A 176 7.29 -12.27 -18.41
C PHE A 176 7.35 -10.76 -18.66
N ALA A 177 8.56 -10.20 -18.84
CA ALA A 177 8.71 -8.79 -19.17
C ALA A 177 7.99 -8.42 -20.47
N SER A 178 8.13 -9.24 -21.52
CA SER A 178 7.38 -9.06 -22.76
C SER A 178 5.87 -9.16 -22.56
N LEU A 179 5.41 -10.14 -21.77
CA LEU A 179 4.00 -10.35 -21.47
C LEU A 179 3.36 -9.16 -20.74
N VAL A 180 4.08 -8.55 -19.80
CA VAL A 180 3.59 -7.39 -19.03
C VAL A 180 3.91 -6.04 -19.68
N GLY A 181 4.46 -6.04 -20.90
CA GLY A 181 4.80 -4.82 -21.63
C GLY A 181 5.98 -4.02 -21.04
N ALA A 182 6.83 -4.65 -20.22
CA ALA A 182 8.06 -4.04 -19.73
C ALA A 182 9.16 -4.10 -20.81
N SER A 183 9.86 -2.98 -21.07
CA SER A 183 10.88 -2.98 -22.14
C SER A 183 12.15 -3.78 -21.81
N SER A 184 12.33 -4.21 -20.55
CA SER A 184 13.39 -5.15 -20.21
C SER A 184 13.05 -6.04 -19.00
N TYR A 185 13.68 -7.21 -18.97
CA TYR A 185 13.62 -8.14 -17.83
C TYR A 185 14.24 -7.57 -16.55
N THR A 186 15.07 -6.53 -16.66
CA THR A 186 15.68 -5.85 -15.52
C THR A 186 14.61 -5.25 -14.60
N PHE A 187 13.51 -4.74 -15.16
CA PHE A 187 12.40 -4.24 -14.35
C PHE A 187 11.80 -5.35 -13.47
N VAL A 188 11.53 -6.52 -14.05
CA VAL A 188 11.04 -7.71 -13.33
C VAL A 188 12.02 -8.12 -12.24
N SER A 189 13.32 -8.21 -12.57
CA SER A 189 14.38 -8.54 -11.60
C SER A 189 14.49 -7.53 -10.45
N LEU A 190 14.37 -6.23 -10.72
CA LEU A 190 14.40 -5.20 -9.68
C LEU A 190 13.20 -5.28 -8.73
N VAL A 191 12.02 -5.65 -9.24
CA VAL A 191 10.83 -5.89 -8.42
C VAL A 191 10.99 -7.18 -7.60
N GLU A 192 11.43 -8.28 -8.21
CA GLU A 192 11.65 -9.58 -7.55
C GLU A 192 12.77 -9.55 -6.49
N THR A 193 13.70 -8.61 -6.59
CA THR A 193 14.76 -8.40 -5.60
C THR A 193 14.43 -7.32 -4.58
N GLY A 194 13.20 -6.80 -4.57
CA GLY A 194 12.74 -5.77 -3.62
C GLY A 194 13.36 -4.38 -3.83
N ARG A 195 14.17 -4.20 -4.88
CA ARG A 195 14.85 -2.93 -5.20
C ARG A 195 13.91 -1.90 -5.81
N ASN A 196 12.83 -2.34 -6.47
CA ASN A 196 11.81 -1.47 -7.03
C ASN A 196 10.41 -1.89 -6.55
N ARG A 197 9.50 -0.91 -6.44
CA ARG A 197 8.08 -1.19 -6.19
C ARG A 197 7.38 -1.44 -7.53
N LEU A 198 6.37 -2.31 -7.51
CA LEU A 198 5.45 -2.45 -8.62
C LEU A 198 4.55 -1.20 -8.69
N PRO A 199 4.52 -0.46 -9.82
CA PRO A 199 3.60 0.65 -10.00
C PRO A 199 2.13 0.17 -9.97
N PRO A 200 1.19 0.94 -9.39
CA PRO A 200 -0.23 0.55 -9.34
C PRO A 200 -0.83 0.19 -10.71
N GLU A 201 -0.43 0.91 -11.77
CA GLU A 201 -0.88 0.67 -13.14
C GLU A 201 -0.45 -0.70 -13.71
N GLN A 202 0.54 -1.35 -13.09
CA GLN A 202 1.02 -2.68 -13.49
C GLN A 202 0.27 -3.81 -12.77
N THR A 203 -0.57 -3.50 -11.77
CA THR A 203 -1.25 -4.49 -10.92
C THR A 203 -2.12 -5.42 -11.76
N CYS A 204 -2.98 -4.88 -12.63
CA CYS A 204 -3.87 -5.69 -13.48
C CYS A 204 -3.07 -6.56 -14.46
N THR A 205 -2.04 -6.00 -15.09
CA THR A 205 -1.23 -6.71 -16.08
C THR A 205 -0.44 -7.87 -15.44
N TRP A 206 0.13 -7.65 -14.25
CA TRP A 206 0.84 -8.70 -13.52
C TRP A 206 -0.10 -9.76 -12.99
N ALA A 207 -1.25 -9.38 -12.45
CA ALA A 207 -2.28 -10.32 -12.01
C ALA A 207 -2.71 -11.24 -13.18
N ALA A 208 -3.01 -10.65 -14.34
CA ALA A 208 -3.37 -11.40 -15.55
C ALA A 208 -2.23 -12.34 -16.00
N ALA A 209 -0.98 -11.88 -15.96
CA ALA A 209 0.19 -12.70 -16.30
C ALA A 209 0.42 -13.88 -15.32
N TYR A 210 -0.05 -13.77 -14.08
CA TYR A 210 -0.08 -14.87 -13.11
C TYR A 210 -1.34 -15.74 -13.20
N GLY A 211 -2.32 -15.38 -14.04
CA GLY A 211 -3.62 -16.04 -14.08
C GLY A 211 -4.45 -15.81 -12.82
N MET A 212 -4.29 -14.66 -12.17
CA MET A 212 -4.91 -14.30 -10.89
C MET A 212 -5.90 -13.15 -11.05
N ASP A 213 -6.87 -13.09 -10.14
CA ASP A 213 -7.72 -11.91 -9.97
C ASP A 213 -6.88 -10.69 -9.51
N ALA A 214 -7.18 -9.52 -10.09
CA ALA A 214 -6.42 -8.29 -9.83
C ALA A 214 -6.57 -7.79 -8.39
N ARG A 215 -7.74 -7.99 -7.77
CA ARG A 215 -7.98 -7.62 -6.37
C ARG A 215 -7.25 -8.58 -5.44
N THR A 216 -7.25 -9.89 -5.72
CA THR A 216 -6.43 -10.87 -4.98
C THR A 216 -4.95 -10.47 -5.02
N PHE A 217 -4.42 -10.16 -6.22
CA PHE A 217 -3.03 -9.75 -6.37
C PHE A 217 -2.72 -8.42 -5.65
N LEU A 218 -3.62 -7.43 -5.73
CA LEU A 218 -3.50 -6.16 -5.02
C LEU A 218 -3.38 -6.36 -3.50
N LEU A 219 -4.20 -7.24 -2.92
CA LEU A 219 -4.17 -7.53 -1.48
C LEU A 219 -2.84 -8.17 -1.06
N VAL A 220 -2.27 -9.03 -1.91
CA VAL A 220 -0.93 -9.59 -1.69
C VAL A 220 0.11 -8.47 -1.64
N ILE A 221 0.19 -7.61 -2.66
CA ILE A 221 1.23 -6.56 -2.70
C ILE A 221 1.03 -5.48 -1.62
N LEU A 222 -0.23 -5.10 -1.33
CA LEU A 222 -0.57 -4.04 -0.36
C LEU A 222 -0.07 -4.39 1.03
N ARG A 223 -0.22 -5.66 1.44
CA ARG A 223 0.25 -6.17 2.74
C ARG A 223 1.74 -5.93 3.00
N PHE A 224 2.57 -5.94 1.95
CA PHE A 224 4.02 -5.73 2.10
C PHE A 224 4.44 -4.28 1.81
N TYR A 225 3.75 -3.58 0.91
CA TYR A 225 4.10 -2.20 0.56
C TYR A 225 3.58 -1.15 1.52
N ASP A 226 2.40 -1.39 2.10
CA ASP A 226 1.76 -0.53 3.10
C ASP A 226 0.95 -1.36 4.11
N PRO A 227 1.66 -2.00 5.08
CA PRO A 227 1.02 -2.86 6.06
C PRO A 227 0.10 -2.10 7.01
N GLU A 228 0.31 -0.80 7.22
CA GLU A 228 -0.57 0.00 8.07
C GLU A 228 -1.92 0.24 7.38
N THR A 229 -1.91 0.64 6.12
CA THR A 229 -3.13 0.73 5.28
C THR A 229 -3.84 -0.63 5.24
N PHE A 230 -3.10 -1.73 5.02
CA PHE A 230 -3.68 -3.07 5.03
C PHE A 230 -4.35 -3.39 6.39
N ALA A 231 -3.65 -3.14 7.50
CA ALA A 231 -4.14 -3.44 8.84
C ALA A 231 -5.36 -2.59 9.24
N ILE A 232 -5.45 -1.34 8.78
CA ILE A 232 -6.63 -0.50 9.00
C ILE A 232 -7.84 -1.04 8.22
N LEU A 233 -7.63 -1.47 6.96
CA LEU A 233 -8.72 -1.90 6.07
C LEU A 233 -9.23 -3.30 6.40
N PHE A 234 -8.33 -4.24 6.72
CA PHE A 234 -8.62 -5.67 6.80
C PHE A 234 -8.29 -6.30 8.15
N GLY A 235 -7.68 -5.54 9.07
CA GLY A 235 -7.15 -6.07 10.31
C GLY A 235 -5.77 -6.71 10.14
N ASN A 236 -5.13 -7.03 11.26
CA ASN A 236 -3.80 -7.65 11.24
C ASN A 236 -3.92 -9.17 11.05
N THR A 237 -4.14 -9.64 9.83
CA THR A 237 -4.14 -11.09 9.54
C THR A 237 -2.73 -11.70 9.52
N LEU A 238 -1.74 -11.03 10.13
CA LEU A 238 -0.36 -11.50 10.31
C LEU A 238 -0.12 -12.17 11.67
N ASP A 239 -1.17 -12.44 12.46
CA ASP A 239 -1.09 -13.50 13.49
C ASP A 239 -1.06 -14.87 12.79
N ILE A 240 0.01 -15.12 12.04
CA ILE A 240 0.50 -16.47 11.77
C ILE A 240 1.30 -16.81 13.03
N ASP A 241 0.58 -17.36 14.00
CA ASP A 241 1.04 -17.99 15.25
C ASP A 241 1.83 -17.13 16.25
N ARG A 242 1.23 -16.96 17.44
CA ARG A 242 1.98 -17.05 18.70
C ARG A 242 2.51 -18.47 18.85
#